data_AF-A0A1B3XJD8-F1
#
_entry.id   AF-A0A1B3XJD8-F1
#
_cell.length_a   1.000
_cell.length_b   1.000
_cell.length_c   1.000
_cell.angle_alpha   90.00
_cell.angle_beta   90.00
_cell.angle_gamma   90.00
#
_symmetry.space_group_name_H-M   'P 1'
#
loop_
_entity.id
_entity.type
_entity.pdbx_description
1 polymer ?
#
loop_
_entity_poly.entity_id
_entity_poly.type
_entity_poly.pdbx_seq_one_letter_code
_entity_poly.pdbx_strand_id
1 'polypeptide(L)'
;MQVTVKAHFNKQTKDSKKELVQFYVKGEDEKKQELNQLTREVVELEIEGVEQKLRCEFNKSTKDSKKTVLEFIVKGDASAENTFNFYKKAGSDVTLCIVESQMSMDDFNEETHDGIEYEIGKDGTASVSPNQMTLDDVAQEEDSEGQGQGEPDKKDEDNDDPFAQSDFTGEDDDLLD
;
A
#
# COMPACT_ATOMS: atom_id res chain seq x y z
N MET A 1 -6.74 -7.85 -12.78
CA MET A 1 -8.14 -7.84 -13.30
C MET A 1 -8.32 -6.71 -14.35
N GLN A 2 -9.32 -6.75 -15.25
CA GLN A 2 -9.60 -5.62 -16.18
C GLN A 2 -11.12 -5.45 -16.39
N VAL A 3 -11.59 -4.20 -16.47
CA VAL A 3 -13.00 -3.88 -16.75
C VAL A 3 -13.12 -2.72 -17.74
N THR A 4 -13.94 -2.88 -18.76
CA THR A 4 -14.23 -1.81 -19.73
C THR A 4 -15.63 -1.27 -19.51
N VAL A 5 -15.78 0.05 -19.37
CA VAL A 5 -17.06 0.72 -19.13
C VAL A 5 -17.23 1.96 -20.01
N LYS A 6 -18.47 2.24 -20.41
CA LYS A 6 -18.79 3.54 -21.03
C LYS A 6 -18.94 4.58 -19.93
N ALA A 7 -18.02 5.54 -19.90
CA ALA A 7 -17.95 6.54 -18.86
C ALA A 7 -17.86 7.94 -19.47
N HIS A 8 -18.58 8.89 -18.90
CA HIS A 8 -18.42 10.29 -19.23
C HIS A 8 -17.32 10.89 -18.36
N PHE A 9 -16.25 11.38 -18.97
CA PHE A 9 -15.19 12.05 -18.23
C PHE A 9 -15.72 13.42 -17.78
N ASN A 10 -16.07 13.54 -16.50
CA ASN A 10 -16.73 14.75 -15.99
C ASN A 10 -15.76 15.90 -15.76
N LYS A 11 -14.77 15.70 -14.90
CA LYS A 11 -13.80 16.75 -14.52
C LYS A 11 -12.53 16.13 -13.97
N GLN A 12 -11.46 16.90 -14.05
CA GLN A 12 -10.24 16.68 -13.30
C GLN A 12 -9.97 17.90 -12.42
N THR A 13 -9.50 17.67 -11.20
CA THR A 13 -9.10 18.72 -10.26
C THR A 13 -7.64 18.48 -9.93
N LYS A 14 -6.77 19.41 -10.34
CA LYS A 14 -5.35 19.37 -9.97
C LYS A 14 -5.13 20.11 -8.65
N ASP A 15 -4.63 19.40 -7.64
CA ASP A 15 -4.14 19.97 -6.39
C ASP A 15 -2.61 19.97 -6.37
N SER A 16 -2.00 20.75 -5.49
CA SER A 16 -0.54 20.83 -5.36
C SER A 16 0.13 19.51 -4.99
N LYS A 17 -0.61 18.53 -4.46
CA LYS A 17 -0.07 17.20 -4.06
C LYS A 17 -0.62 16.02 -4.87
N LYS A 18 -1.82 16.15 -5.45
CA LYS A 18 -2.53 15.05 -6.12
C LYS A 18 -3.53 15.58 -7.15
N GLU A 19 -3.88 14.79 -8.14
CA GLU A 19 -4.93 15.12 -9.10
C GLU A 19 -6.13 14.19 -8.90
N LEU A 20 -7.34 14.73 -8.78
CA LEU A 20 -8.56 13.96 -8.68
C LEU A 20 -9.25 13.91 -10.04
N VAL A 21 -9.49 12.71 -10.56
CA VAL A 21 -10.16 12.48 -11.85
C VAL A 21 -11.51 11.84 -11.59
N GLN A 22 -12.57 12.39 -12.18
CA GLN A 22 -13.93 11.95 -11.93
C GLN A 22 -14.64 11.52 -13.21
N PHE A 23 -15.18 10.31 -13.21
CA PHE A 23 -15.96 9.74 -14.31
C PHE A 23 -17.41 9.46 -13.89
N TYR A 24 -18.34 9.58 -14.84
CA TYR A 24 -19.73 9.17 -14.66
C TYR A 24 -20.04 7.96 -15.52
N VAL A 25 -20.35 6.84 -14.88
CA VAL A 25 -20.84 5.64 -15.56
C VAL A 25 -22.35 5.61 -15.46
N LYS A 26 -23.04 5.18 -16.51
CA LYS A 26 -24.51 5.07 -16.54
C LYS A 26 -24.92 3.75 -17.18
N GLY A 27 -26.08 3.23 -16.81
CA GLY A 27 -26.74 2.15 -17.55
C GLY A 27 -26.35 0.77 -17.04
N GLU A 28 -25.96 -0.14 -17.92
CA GLU A 28 -25.59 -1.51 -17.51
C GLU A 28 -24.19 -1.58 -16.89
N ASP A 29 -23.28 -0.70 -17.32
CA ASP A 29 -21.90 -0.64 -16.84
C ASP A 29 -21.79 -0.28 -15.34
N GLU A 30 -22.79 0.41 -14.77
CA GLU A 30 -22.82 0.76 -13.35
C GLU A 30 -23.01 -0.46 -12.42
N LYS A 31 -23.49 -1.58 -12.98
CA LYS A 31 -23.80 -2.81 -12.23
C LYS A 31 -22.63 -3.80 -12.22
N LYS A 32 -21.54 -3.50 -12.92
CA LYS A 32 -20.36 -4.36 -12.97
C LYS A 32 -19.74 -4.46 -11.57
N GLN A 33 -19.82 -5.64 -10.97
CA GLN A 33 -19.26 -5.91 -9.64
C GLN A 33 -17.74 -5.69 -9.61
N GLU A 34 -17.07 -5.83 -10.76
CA GLU A 34 -15.64 -5.60 -10.93
C GLU A 34 -15.23 -4.18 -10.50
N LEU A 35 -16.08 -3.17 -10.73
CA LEU A 35 -15.81 -1.80 -10.27
C LEU A 35 -15.73 -1.71 -8.74
N ASN A 36 -16.52 -2.51 -8.02
CA ASN A 36 -16.49 -2.54 -6.57
C ASN A 36 -15.26 -3.29 -6.05
N GLN A 37 -14.76 -4.28 -6.78
CA GLN A 37 -13.54 -5.01 -6.42
C GLN A 37 -12.29 -4.16 -6.62
N LEU A 38 -12.26 -3.37 -7.70
CA LEU A 38 -11.16 -2.43 -7.98
C LEU A 38 -11.21 -1.17 -7.11
N THR A 39 -12.27 -0.96 -6.32
CA THR A 39 -12.37 0.19 -5.43
C THR A 39 -11.36 0.05 -4.30
N ARG A 40 -10.59 1.11 -4.05
CA ARG A 40 -9.41 1.16 -3.17
C ARG A 40 -8.22 0.33 -3.67
N GLU A 41 -8.13 0.08 -4.97
CA GLU A 41 -6.94 -0.52 -5.56
C GLU A 41 -6.22 0.46 -6.47
N VAL A 42 -4.96 0.16 -6.78
CA VAL A 42 -4.19 0.91 -7.77
C VAL A 42 -4.54 0.38 -9.15
N VAL A 43 -4.96 1.28 -10.04
CA VAL A 43 -5.44 0.94 -11.37
C VAL A 43 -4.78 1.79 -12.44
N GLU A 44 -4.68 1.22 -13.62
CA GLU A 44 -4.26 1.88 -14.85
C GLU A 44 -5.49 2.15 -15.71
N LEU A 45 -5.73 3.43 -16.00
CA LEU A 45 -6.82 3.89 -16.83
C LEU A 45 -6.35 4.01 -18.27
N GLU A 46 -7.08 3.38 -19.18
CA GLU A 46 -6.87 3.47 -20.62
C GLU A 46 -8.16 3.99 -21.27
N ILE A 47 -8.04 4.99 -22.15
CA ILE A 47 -9.18 5.51 -22.91
C ILE A 47 -9.05 5.04 -24.35
N GLU A 48 -10.11 4.48 -24.91
CA GLU A 48 -10.14 4.08 -26.31
C GLU A 48 -9.83 5.28 -27.24
N GLY A 49 -8.83 5.13 -28.10
CA GLY A 49 -8.34 6.19 -28.97
C GLY A 49 -7.31 7.13 -28.34
N VAL A 50 -6.82 6.81 -27.14
CA VAL A 50 -5.67 7.45 -26.49
C VAL A 50 -4.65 6.36 -26.15
N GLU A 51 -3.46 6.41 -26.73
CA GLU A 51 -2.41 5.41 -26.47
C GLU A 51 -1.78 5.57 -25.06
N GLN A 52 -1.99 6.72 -24.43
CA GLN A 52 -1.42 7.02 -23.13
C GLN A 52 -2.30 6.49 -22.01
N LYS A 53 -1.67 5.75 -21.10
CA LYS A 53 -2.29 5.16 -19.93
C LYS A 53 -2.01 6.02 -18.70
N LEU A 54 -2.97 6.07 -17.79
CA LEU A 54 -2.89 6.86 -16.57
C LEU A 54 -2.96 5.97 -15.34
N ARG A 55 -1.85 5.88 -14.61
CA ARG A 55 -1.80 5.17 -13.34
C ARG A 55 -2.39 6.04 -12.22
N CYS A 56 -3.33 5.48 -11.46
CA CYS A 56 -4.02 6.18 -10.39
C CYS A 56 -4.58 5.22 -9.35
N GLU A 57 -4.95 5.75 -8.19
CA GLU A 57 -5.66 5.02 -7.16
C GLU A 57 -7.17 5.18 -7.35
N PHE A 58 -7.91 4.09 -7.33
CA PHE A 58 -9.37 4.14 -7.36
C PHE A 58 -9.93 4.42 -5.96
N ASN A 59 -9.99 5.69 -5.58
CA ASN A 59 -10.39 6.13 -4.23
C ASN A 59 -11.79 5.63 -3.81
N LYS A 60 -12.84 5.90 -4.60
CA LYS A 60 -14.20 5.44 -4.28
C LYS A 60 -15.14 5.42 -5.49
N SER A 61 -16.15 4.58 -5.40
CA SER A 61 -17.31 4.54 -6.30
C SER A 61 -18.56 4.99 -5.52
N THR A 62 -19.29 5.98 -6.06
CA THR A 62 -20.53 6.49 -5.45
C THR A 62 -21.67 6.26 -6.42
N LYS A 63 -22.60 5.37 -6.05
CA LYS A 63 -23.81 5.14 -6.84
C LYS A 63 -24.86 6.21 -6.52
N ASP A 64 -25.17 7.04 -7.50
CA ASP A 64 -26.29 7.98 -7.48
C ASP A 64 -27.50 7.36 -8.22
N SER A 65 -28.71 7.88 -7.99
CA SER A 65 -29.94 7.34 -8.60
C SER A 65 -29.95 7.40 -10.14
N LYS A 66 -29.06 8.16 -10.77
CA LYS A 66 -29.00 8.31 -12.24
C LYS A 66 -27.66 7.90 -12.87
N LYS A 67 -26.62 7.70 -12.06
CA LYS A 67 -25.24 7.47 -12.52
C LYS A 67 -24.37 6.96 -11.37
N THR A 68 -23.29 6.27 -11.68
CA THR A 68 -22.22 5.98 -10.73
C THR A 68 -21.07 6.94 -10.97
N VAL A 69 -20.62 7.61 -9.91
CA VAL A 69 -19.47 8.48 -9.91
C VAL A 69 -18.25 7.67 -9.49
N LEU A 70 -17.25 7.57 -10.36
CA LEU A 70 -15.97 6.96 -10.06
C LEU A 70 -14.96 8.07 -9.78
N GLU A 71 -14.31 8.03 -8.63
CA GLU A 71 -13.28 8.98 -8.22
C GLU A 71 -11.93 8.30 -8.15
N PHE A 72 -10.98 8.83 -8.92
CA PHE A 72 -9.60 8.36 -8.98
C PHE A 72 -8.64 9.44 -8.51
N ILE A 73 -7.56 9.05 -7.84
CA ILE A 73 -6.50 9.94 -7.36
C ILE A 73 -5.21 9.59 -8.10
N VAL A 74 -4.72 10.54 -8.88
CA VAL A 74 -3.41 10.50 -9.53
C VAL A 74 -2.40 11.18 -8.61
N LYS A 75 -1.24 10.57 -8.40
CA LYS A 75 -0.13 11.22 -7.69
C LYS A 75 0.69 12.08 -8.64
N GLY A 76 1.10 13.26 -8.16
CA GLY A 76 1.65 14.36 -8.99
C GLY A 76 2.94 14.07 -9.74
N ASP A 77 3.59 12.93 -9.50
CA ASP A 77 4.81 12.49 -10.19
C ASP A 77 4.56 11.59 -11.40
N ALA A 78 3.30 11.27 -11.72
CA ALA A 78 2.95 10.59 -12.97
C ALA A 78 3.12 11.55 -14.16
N SER A 79 4.38 11.75 -14.56
CA SER A 79 4.91 12.46 -15.73
C SER A 79 3.83 13.14 -16.58
N ALA A 80 3.59 14.42 -16.28
CA ALA A 80 2.60 15.28 -16.93
C ALA A 80 2.71 15.36 -18.47
N GLU A 81 3.85 14.96 -19.05
CA GLU A 81 4.06 14.90 -20.50
C GLU A 81 3.26 13.79 -21.19
N ASN A 82 2.97 12.67 -20.53
CA ASN A 82 2.22 11.56 -21.14
C ASN A 82 0.70 11.65 -20.92
N THR A 83 0.20 12.40 -19.96
CA THR A 83 -1.24 12.39 -19.62
C THR A 83 -2.05 13.46 -20.36
N PHE A 84 -1.41 14.30 -21.19
CA PHE A 84 -2.07 15.44 -21.85
C PHE A 84 -3.24 15.03 -22.78
N ASN A 85 -3.06 13.99 -23.59
CA ASN A 85 -4.12 13.52 -24.49
C ASN A 85 -5.27 12.83 -23.75
N PHE A 86 -4.96 12.20 -22.62
CA PHE A 86 -5.97 11.63 -21.72
C PHE A 86 -6.88 12.74 -21.18
N TYR A 87 -6.27 13.80 -20.64
CA TYR A 87 -6.99 14.93 -20.07
C TYR A 87 -7.73 15.79 -21.10
N LYS A 88 -7.28 15.82 -22.37
CA LYS A 88 -8.05 16.44 -23.47
C LYS A 88 -9.44 15.81 -23.67
N LYS A 89 -9.64 14.57 -23.24
CA LYS A 89 -10.94 13.89 -23.31
C LYS A 89 -11.88 14.26 -22.16
N ALA A 90 -11.45 15.09 -21.22
CA ALA A 90 -12.32 15.62 -20.17
C ALA A 90 -13.50 16.39 -20.80
N GLY A 91 -14.71 16.16 -20.28
CA GLY A 91 -15.97 16.69 -20.78
C GLY A 91 -16.60 15.89 -21.93
N SER A 92 -16.02 14.74 -22.32
CA SER A 92 -16.54 13.88 -23.38
C SER A 92 -16.90 12.48 -22.88
N ASP A 93 -17.80 11.81 -23.59
CA ASP A 93 -18.08 10.39 -23.40
C ASP A 93 -16.92 9.55 -23.96
N VAL A 94 -16.38 8.67 -23.13
CA VAL A 94 -15.24 7.82 -23.44
C VAL A 94 -15.52 6.36 -23.09
N THR A 95 -14.89 5.45 -23.82
CA THR A 95 -14.79 4.06 -23.40
C THR A 95 -13.56 3.95 -22.52
N LEU A 96 -13.79 3.77 -21.21
CA LEU A 96 -12.75 3.68 -20.20
C LEU A 96 -12.46 2.21 -19.89
N CYS A 97 -11.22 1.78 -20.10
CA CYS A 97 -10.70 0.53 -19.60
C CYS A 97 -9.97 0.78 -18.28
N ILE A 98 -10.33 0.04 -17.24
CA ILE A 98 -9.71 0.11 -15.92
C ILE A 98 -9.02 -1.23 -15.71
N VAL A 99 -7.71 -1.21 -15.67
CA VAL A 99 -6.88 -2.40 -15.48
C VAL A 99 -6.27 -2.33 -14.08
N GLU A 100 -6.41 -3.39 -13.31
CA GLU A 100 -5.74 -3.53 -12.02
C GLU A 100 -4.22 -3.51 -12.23
N SER A 101 -3.52 -2.65 -11.50
CA SER A 101 -2.07 -2.67 -11.49
C SER A 101 -1.63 -3.81 -10.58
N GLN A 102 -0.67 -4.64 -11.03
CA GLN A 102 -0.07 -5.71 -10.20
C GLN A 102 0.77 -5.16 -9.02
N MET A 103 0.79 -3.84 -8.80
CA MET A 103 1.40 -3.20 -7.65
C MET A 103 0.36 -2.96 -6.56
N SER A 104 0.69 -3.38 -5.34
CA SER A 104 -0.11 -3.15 -4.15
C SER A 104 -0.27 -1.65 -3.87
N MET A 105 -1.32 -1.28 -3.13
CA MET A 105 -1.48 0.09 -2.61
C MET A 105 -0.26 0.56 -1.80
N ASP A 106 0.44 -0.35 -1.13
CA ASP A 106 1.65 -0.09 -0.36
C ASP A 106 2.79 0.41 -1.27
N ASP A 107 3.12 -0.34 -2.33
CA ASP A 107 4.11 0.05 -3.35
C ASP A 107 3.76 1.36 -4.12
N PHE A 108 2.47 1.72 -4.22
CA PHE A 108 2.07 3.00 -4.79
C PHE A 108 2.19 4.16 -3.79
N ASN A 109 2.24 3.85 -2.50
CA ASN A 109 2.40 4.80 -1.39
C ASN A 109 3.83 4.94 -0.90
N GLU A 110 4.70 3.97 -1.16
CA GLU A 110 6.09 4.01 -0.74
C GLU A 110 6.95 4.95 -1.60
N GLU A 111 7.20 6.11 -0.99
CA GLU A 111 8.50 6.76 -0.95
C GLU A 111 9.60 5.69 -0.78
N THR A 112 10.60 5.69 -1.67
CA THR A 112 11.88 4.94 -1.63
C THR A 112 11.99 3.89 -0.53
N HIS A 113 11.91 2.61 -0.90
CA HIS A 113 12.12 1.48 0.00
C HIS A 113 13.31 1.73 0.93
N ASP A 114 13.13 1.56 2.24
CA ASP A 114 14.19 1.67 3.26
C ASP A 114 15.10 0.41 3.23
N GLY A 115 15.55 0.03 2.03
CA GLY A 115 16.37 -1.13 1.74
C GLY A 115 17.68 -0.72 1.07
N ILE A 116 18.75 -1.46 1.35
CA ILE A 116 20.04 -1.26 0.68
C ILE A 116 19.91 -1.78 -0.75
N GLU A 117 20.20 -0.91 -1.74
CA GLU A 117 20.26 -1.30 -3.14
C GLU A 117 21.30 -2.41 -3.35
N TYR A 118 20.93 -3.44 -4.11
CA TYR A 118 21.81 -4.56 -4.44
C TYR A 118 21.71 -4.91 -5.93
N GLU A 119 22.84 -5.27 -6.52
CA GLU A 119 22.93 -5.70 -7.92
C GLU A 119 22.99 -7.22 -8.00
N ILE A 120 22.17 -7.82 -8.87
CA ILE A 120 22.26 -9.26 -9.15
C ILE A 120 23.15 -9.48 -10.38
N GLY A 121 24.28 -10.15 -10.17
CA GLY A 121 25.14 -10.60 -11.25
C GLY A 121 24.48 -11.69 -12.11
N LYS A 122 24.93 -11.85 -13.35
CA LYS A 122 24.43 -12.89 -14.27
C LYS A 122 24.64 -14.33 -13.77
N ASP A 123 25.51 -14.50 -12.79
CA ASP A 123 25.80 -15.76 -12.10
C ASP A 123 24.84 -16.03 -10.93
N GLY A 124 23.91 -15.12 -10.63
CA GLY A 124 22.98 -15.21 -9.50
C GLY A 124 23.53 -14.70 -8.18
N THR A 125 24.73 -14.10 -8.17
CA THR A 125 25.32 -13.47 -6.98
C THR A 125 24.69 -12.09 -6.72
N ALA A 126 24.28 -11.83 -5.48
CA ALA A 126 23.84 -10.49 -5.05
C ALA A 126 25.03 -9.68 -4.53
N SER A 127 25.19 -8.44 -5.02
CA SER A 127 26.23 -7.49 -4.65
C SER A 127 25.59 -6.32 -3.91
N VAL A 128 25.99 -6.09 -2.67
CA VAL A 128 25.51 -5.03 -1.77
C VAL A 128 26.62 -4.00 -1.53
N SER A 129 26.26 -2.80 -1.04
CA SER A 129 27.24 -1.77 -0.71
C SER A 129 28.29 -2.25 0.30
N PRO A 130 29.57 -1.85 0.17
CA PRO A 130 30.70 -2.36 0.98
C PRO A 130 30.66 -1.98 2.47
N ASN A 131 29.69 -1.15 2.88
CA ASN A 131 29.49 -0.78 4.29
C ASN A 131 28.62 -1.77 5.08
N GLN A 132 28.25 -2.92 4.49
CA GLN A 132 27.51 -3.98 5.18
C GLN A 132 28.48 -5.03 5.76
N MET A 133 28.35 -5.34 7.05
CA MET A 133 29.09 -6.44 7.69
C MET A 133 28.78 -7.77 6.99
N THR A 134 29.82 -8.53 6.71
CA THR A 134 29.70 -9.90 6.17
C THR A 134 29.63 -10.90 7.32
N LEU A 135 29.06 -12.09 7.08
CA LEU A 135 29.03 -13.16 8.09
C LEU A 135 30.44 -13.58 8.55
N ASP A 136 31.46 -13.38 7.72
CA ASP A 136 32.88 -13.59 8.06
C ASP A 136 33.41 -12.60 9.11
N ASP A 137 32.84 -11.39 9.19
CA ASP A 137 33.26 -10.34 10.13
C ASP A 137 32.85 -10.68 11.58
N VAL A 138 31.81 -11.50 11.75
CA VAL A 138 31.25 -11.89 13.06
C VAL A 138 32.09 -12.98 13.74
N ALA A 139 32.89 -13.74 12.98
CA ALA A 139 33.66 -14.87 13.50
C ALA A 139 34.99 -14.50 14.17
N GLN A 140 35.30 -13.20 14.32
CA GLN A 140 36.62 -12.72 14.75
C GLN A 140 36.68 -12.02 16.11
N GLU A 141 35.62 -12.12 16.93
CA GLU A 141 35.61 -11.62 18.32
C GLU A 141 35.47 -12.75 19.37
N GLU A 142 36.26 -13.81 19.25
CA GLU A 142 36.52 -14.73 20.38
C GLU A 142 38.00 -15.15 20.36
N ASP A 143 38.90 -14.34 20.95
CA ASP A 143 40.01 -14.82 21.80
C ASP A 143 40.80 -13.63 22.42
N SER A 144 40.48 -13.28 23.66
CA SER A 144 41.44 -12.64 24.59
C SER A 144 40.93 -12.76 26.02
N GLU A 145 41.30 -13.86 26.67
CA GLU A 145 41.20 -14.03 28.11
C GLU A 145 42.09 -13.00 28.86
N GLY A 146 41.52 -12.32 29.86
CA GLY A 146 42.25 -11.45 30.78
C GLY A 146 41.52 -11.30 32.11
N GLN A 147 42.01 -12.02 33.12
CA GLN A 147 41.47 -12.16 34.48
C GLN A 147 41.32 -10.85 35.26
N GLY A 148 40.27 -10.75 36.09
CA GLY A 148 40.12 -9.76 37.15
C GLY A 148 39.08 -10.19 38.18
N GLN A 149 39.56 -10.71 39.33
CA GLN A 149 38.77 -11.10 40.50
C GLN A 149 38.01 -9.91 41.13
N GLY A 150 36.80 -10.19 41.61
CA GLY A 150 36.07 -9.35 42.56
C GLY A 150 34.72 -9.95 42.94
N GLU A 151 34.68 -10.77 43.99
CA GLU A 151 33.44 -11.06 44.75
C GLU A 151 32.82 -9.74 45.26
N PRO A 152 31.47 -9.66 45.36
CA PRO A 152 30.88 -9.90 46.68
C PRO A 152 29.50 -10.63 46.67
N ASP A 153 29.38 -11.53 47.65
CA ASP A 153 28.26 -11.79 48.57
C ASP A 153 26.79 -11.53 48.13
N LYS A 154 26.07 -12.66 48.04
CA LYS A 154 24.69 -12.97 48.51
C LYS A 154 23.46 -12.16 48.05
N LYS A 155 22.45 -12.97 47.67
CA LYS A 155 21.00 -12.87 47.95
C LYS A 155 20.23 -11.81 47.13
N ASP A 156 19.01 -12.04 46.64
CA ASP A 156 17.94 -12.99 46.94
C ASP A 156 17.20 -13.40 45.65
N GLU A 157 16.53 -14.54 45.72
CA GLU A 157 15.54 -15.03 44.76
C GLU A 157 14.40 -14.01 44.58
N ASP A 158 14.04 -13.67 43.35
CA ASP A 158 12.65 -13.37 43.01
C ASP A 158 12.37 -13.66 41.54
N ASN A 159 11.50 -14.65 41.33
CA ASN A 159 10.87 -15.01 40.06
C ASN A 159 9.77 -13.98 39.80
N ASP A 160 10.03 -13.02 38.91
CA ASP A 160 8.98 -12.12 38.40
C ASP A 160 8.42 -12.72 37.10
N ASP A 161 7.57 -13.74 37.24
CA ASP A 161 6.69 -14.23 36.17
C ASP A 161 5.35 -13.45 36.24
N PRO A 162 5.06 -12.57 35.28
CA PRO A 162 3.89 -11.68 35.33
C PRO A 162 2.57 -12.37 34.93
N PHE A 163 2.53 -13.70 34.72
CA PHE A 163 1.32 -14.41 34.29
C PHE A 163 0.61 -15.20 35.39
N ALA A 164 1.09 -15.18 36.63
CA ALA A 164 0.43 -15.87 37.74
C ALA A 164 -0.39 -14.91 38.62
N GLN A 165 -1.66 -14.70 38.27
CA GLN A 165 -2.83 -14.79 39.19
C GLN A 165 -4.00 -13.89 38.75
N SER A 166 -5.11 -14.54 38.40
CA SER A 166 -6.43 -14.10 38.85
C SER A 166 -7.38 -15.31 38.88
N ASP A 167 -7.19 -16.16 39.89
CA ASP A 167 -8.27 -17.01 40.43
C ASP A 167 -9.32 -16.08 41.04
N PHE A 168 -10.39 -15.81 40.30
CA PHE A 168 -11.59 -15.14 40.81
C PHE A 168 -12.51 -16.21 41.40
N THR A 169 -12.22 -16.65 42.62
CA THR A 169 -13.17 -17.39 43.46
C THR A 169 -14.01 -16.41 44.27
N GLY A 170 -15.33 -16.46 44.10
CA GLY A 170 -16.28 -15.72 44.90
C GLY A 170 -17.69 -16.26 44.66
N GLU A 171 -17.99 -17.38 45.32
CA GLU A 171 -19.35 -17.92 45.49
C GLU A 171 -20.25 -16.93 46.26
N ASP A 172 -21.44 -16.77 45.69
CA ASP A 172 -22.80 -16.72 46.27
C ASP A 172 -23.24 -15.74 47.39
N ASP A 173 -24.52 -15.37 47.21
CA ASP A 173 -25.53 -14.87 48.15
C ASP A 173 -25.51 -13.40 48.58
N ASP A 174 -26.46 -12.60 48.05
CA ASP A 174 -27.68 -12.26 48.80
C ASP A 174 -28.65 -11.37 47.99
N LEU A 175 -29.91 -11.83 47.94
CA LEU A 175 -31.20 -11.11 47.97
C LEU A 175 -31.28 -9.61 47.58
N LEU A 176 -32.31 -9.25 46.79
CA LEU A 176 -33.46 -8.45 47.29
C LEU A 176 -34.59 -8.31 46.23
N ASP A 177 -35.78 -8.74 46.67
CA ASP A 177 -37.18 -8.42 46.34
C ASP A 177 -37.57 -7.88 44.93
#